data_AF-A0A8S0H6W8-F1
#
_entry.id   AF-A0A8S0H6W8-F1
#
_cell.length_a   1.000
_cell.length_b   1.000
_cell.length_c   1.000
_cell.angle_alpha   90.00
_cell.angle_beta   90.00
_cell.angle_gamma   90.00
#
_symmetry.space_group_name_H-M   'P 1'
#
loop_
_entity.id
_entity.type
_entity.pdbx_description
1 polymer ?
#
loop_
_entity_poly.entity_id
_entity_poly.type
_entity_poly.pdbx_seq_one_letter_code
_entity_poly.pdbx_strand_id
1 'polypeptide(L)'
;MGSRADRWEQRLDKALELVPAQLILCSLMFLRGPQTVNELLTRSGRMHDFEDSEQVLHQLERLIARGLALHIPRQAGQREDRYTHALGDPADIEAILAARSNPVERSAGGAVSVERIEELEARIAALEERLAQLEG
;
A
#
# COMPACT_ATOMS: atom_id res chain seq x y z
N MET A 1 -30.70 -32.60 1.21
CA MET A 1 -29.33 -32.49 1.75
C MET A 1 -29.37 -31.51 2.92
N GLY A 2 -29.25 -32.01 4.14
CA GLY A 2 -29.57 -31.27 5.37
C GLY A 2 -28.57 -30.16 5.72
N SER A 3 -29.07 -28.99 6.08
CA SER A 3 -28.28 -27.83 6.47
C SER A 3 -27.81 -27.96 7.92
N ARG A 4 -26.56 -28.39 8.10
CA ARG A 4 -25.90 -28.37 9.43
C ARG A 4 -25.57 -26.96 9.92
N ALA A 5 -25.48 -25.99 9.01
CA ALA A 5 -25.18 -24.59 9.31
C ALA A 5 -25.44 -23.72 8.06
N ASP A 6 -25.57 -22.42 8.30
CA ASP A 6 -25.59 -21.41 7.24
C ASP A 6 -24.24 -21.34 6.53
N ARG A 7 -24.28 -21.13 5.21
CA ARG A 7 -23.11 -20.97 4.36
C ARG A 7 -23.25 -19.67 3.59
N TRP A 8 -22.14 -18.98 3.42
CA TRP A 8 -22.08 -17.72 2.71
C TRP A 8 -21.25 -17.88 1.45
N GLU A 9 -21.72 -17.28 0.35
CA GLU A 9 -20.96 -17.13 -0.89
C GLU A 9 -20.73 -15.63 -1.15
N GLN A 10 -19.58 -15.32 -1.74
CA GLN A 10 -19.36 -13.98 -2.30
C GLN A 10 -20.08 -13.88 -3.66
N ARG A 11 -20.59 -12.70 -4.01
CA ARG A 11 -21.23 -12.41 -5.31
C ARG A 11 -20.69 -11.13 -5.94
N LEU A 12 -19.45 -10.78 -5.63
CA LEU A 12 -18.81 -9.53 -6.04
C LEU A 12 -18.64 -9.48 -7.57
N ASP A 13 -18.33 -10.63 -8.17
CA ASP A 13 -18.29 -10.84 -9.61
C ASP A 13 -19.58 -10.39 -10.31
N LYS A 14 -20.74 -10.75 -9.75
CA LYS A 14 -22.05 -10.37 -10.31
C LYS A 14 -22.41 -8.93 -9.97
N ALA A 15 -22.14 -8.49 -8.74
CA ALA A 15 -22.49 -7.15 -8.29
C ALA A 15 -21.71 -6.06 -9.03
N LEU A 16 -20.45 -6.34 -9.38
CA LEU A 16 -19.56 -5.41 -10.06
C LEU A 16 -19.23 -5.86 -11.49
N GLU A 17 -19.92 -6.85 -12.05
CA GLU A 17 -19.70 -7.36 -13.41
C GLU A 17 -18.19 -7.58 -13.72
N LEU A 18 -17.52 -8.35 -12.86
CA LEU A 18 -16.09 -8.63 -12.98
C LEU A 18 -15.87 -9.96 -13.69
N VAL A 19 -14.95 -9.96 -14.67
CA VAL A 19 -14.40 -11.22 -15.19
C VAL A 19 -13.53 -11.89 -14.11
N PRO A 20 -13.30 -13.22 -14.17
CA PRO A 20 -12.54 -13.92 -13.14
C PRO A 20 -11.17 -13.29 -12.83
N ALA A 21 -10.44 -12.85 -13.86
CA ALA A 21 -9.16 -12.15 -13.71
C ALA A 21 -9.28 -10.91 -12.80
N GLN A 22 -10.27 -10.06 -13.04
CA GLN A 22 -10.50 -8.84 -12.29
C GLN A 22 -10.94 -9.11 -10.84
N LEU A 23 -11.77 -10.13 -10.63
CA LEU A 23 -12.17 -10.58 -9.30
C LEU A 23 -10.93 -10.99 -8.48
N ILE A 24 -10.00 -11.73 -9.07
CA ILE A 24 -8.77 -12.16 -8.40
C ILE A 24 -7.88 -10.96 -8.06
N LEU A 25 -7.69 -10.02 -8.98
CA LEU A 25 -6.90 -8.82 -8.70
C LEU A 25 -7.50 -7.97 -7.57
N CYS A 26 -8.82 -7.75 -7.58
CA CYS A 26 -9.50 -7.06 -6.48
C CYS A 26 -9.33 -7.80 -5.15
N SER A 27 -9.52 -9.13 -5.15
CA SER A 27 -9.35 -9.97 -3.97
C SER A 27 -7.94 -9.88 -3.38
N LEU A 28 -6.92 -9.89 -4.25
CA LEU A 28 -5.52 -9.73 -3.82
C LEU A 28 -5.29 -8.35 -3.20
N MET A 29 -5.82 -7.28 -3.80
CA MET A 29 -5.67 -5.92 -3.28
C MET A 29 -6.42 -5.72 -1.96
N PHE A 30 -7.60 -6.33 -1.77
CA PHE A 30 -8.30 -6.31 -0.48
C PHE A 30 -7.50 -6.98 0.64
N LEU A 31 -6.87 -8.10 0.35
CA LEU A 31 -6.19 -8.91 1.38
C LEU A 31 -4.77 -8.44 1.69
N ARG A 32 -4.14 -7.64 0.81
CA ARG A 32 -2.71 -7.28 0.91
C ARG A 32 -2.43 -5.79 0.67
N GLY A 33 -3.45 -4.98 0.40
CA GLY A 33 -3.29 -3.57 0.09
C GLY A 33 -2.57 -3.32 -1.24
N PRO A 34 -1.83 -2.20 -1.37
CA PRO A 34 -1.14 -1.82 -2.59
C PRO A 34 -0.04 -2.80 -3.02
N GLN A 35 -0.09 -3.24 -4.27
CA GLN A 35 0.83 -4.26 -4.83
C GLN A 35 1.35 -3.85 -6.21
N THR A 36 2.56 -4.30 -6.56
CA THR A 36 3.09 -4.13 -7.92
C THR A 36 2.49 -5.16 -8.88
N VAL A 37 2.66 -4.93 -10.18
CA VAL A 37 2.19 -5.86 -11.24
C VAL A 37 2.81 -7.25 -11.07
N ASN A 38 4.13 -7.32 -10.82
CA ASN A 38 4.84 -8.58 -10.65
C ASN A 38 4.38 -9.34 -9.39
N GLU A 39 4.09 -8.61 -8.32
CA GLU A 39 3.49 -9.21 -7.11
C GLU A 39 2.11 -9.80 -7.41
N LEU A 40 1.26 -9.06 -8.12
CA LEU A 40 -0.08 -9.52 -8.50
C LEU A 40 -0.01 -10.77 -9.38
N LEU A 41 0.85 -10.76 -10.40
CA LEU A 41 1.11 -11.91 -11.29
C LEU A 41 1.56 -13.15 -10.51
N THR A 42 2.52 -12.99 -9.60
CA THR A 42 3.05 -14.11 -8.81
C THR A 42 2.00 -14.65 -7.83
N ARG A 43 1.25 -13.76 -7.19
CA ARG A 43 0.30 -14.14 -6.12
C ARG A 43 -1.02 -14.68 -6.66
N SER A 44 -1.38 -14.39 -7.91
CA SER A 44 -2.59 -14.89 -8.55
C SER A 44 -2.50 -16.36 -8.99
N GLY A 45 -1.31 -16.94 -9.14
CA GLY A 45 -1.11 -18.21 -9.87
C GLY A 45 -1.91 -19.43 -9.39
N ARG A 46 -2.41 -19.46 -8.13
CA ARG A 46 -3.32 -20.52 -7.64
C ARG A 46 -4.81 -20.22 -7.82
N MET A 47 -5.15 -19.02 -8.28
CA MET A 47 -6.52 -18.49 -8.37
C MET A 47 -6.91 -18.13 -9.82
N HIS A 48 -5.97 -17.57 -10.58
CA HIS A 48 -6.11 -17.27 -12.01
C HIS A 48 -4.72 -17.29 -12.66
N ASP A 49 -4.65 -17.94 -13.82
CA ASP A 49 -3.43 -18.06 -14.61
C ASP A 49 -3.34 -16.88 -15.58
N PHE A 50 -2.47 -15.92 -15.27
CA PHE A 50 -2.14 -14.83 -16.16
C PHE A 50 -0.90 -15.21 -16.97
N GLU A 51 -0.95 -14.97 -18.28
CA GLU A 51 0.14 -15.32 -19.20
C GLU A 51 1.39 -14.49 -18.90
N ASP A 52 1.20 -13.20 -18.64
CA ASP A 52 2.28 -12.26 -18.40
C ASP A 52 1.82 -11.03 -17.59
N SER A 53 2.76 -10.11 -17.33
CA SER A 53 2.50 -8.84 -16.66
C SER A 53 1.64 -7.88 -17.47
N GLU A 54 1.64 -7.99 -18.81
CA GLU A 54 0.84 -7.12 -19.68
C GLU A 54 -0.64 -7.44 -19.53
N GLN A 55 -1.01 -8.72 -19.41
CA GLN A 55 -2.38 -9.14 -19.14
C GLN A 55 -2.88 -8.63 -17.80
N VAL A 56 -2.03 -8.63 -16.77
CA VAL A 56 -2.35 -8.06 -15.45
C VAL A 56 -2.58 -6.56 -15.57
N LEU A 57 -1.67 -5.83 -16.23
CA LEU A 57 -1.80 -4.39 -16.48
C LEU A 57 -3.09 -4.07 -17.24
N HIS A 58 -3.39 -4.81 -18.30
CA HIS A 58 -4.61 -4.64 -19.08
C HIS A 58 -5.88 -4.75 -18.21
N GLN A 59 -5.93 -5.72 -17.29
CA GLN A 59 -7.07 -5.85 -16.39
C GLN A 59 -7.11 -4.74 -15.32
N LEU A 60 -5.96 -4.28 -14.84
CA LEU A 60 -5.87 -3.14 -13.91
C LEU A 60 -6.34 -1.85 -14.57
N GLU A 61 -5.96 -1.57 -15.81
CA GLU A 61 -6.42 -0.41 -16.57
C GLU A 61 -7.94 -0.41 -16.73
N ARG A 62 -8.54 -1.58 -17.01
CA ARG A 62 -9.99 -1.73 -17.10
C ARG A 62 -10.68 -1.52 -15.76
N LEU A 63 -10.07 -1.94 -14.65
CA LEU A 63 -10.59 -1.68 -13.31
C LEU A 63 -10.48 -0.18 -12.95
N ILE A 64 -9.37 0.47 -13.30
CA ILE A 64 -9.16 1.92 -13.09
C ILE A 64 -10.17 2.73 -13.90
N ALA A 65 -10.38 2.39 -15.18
CA ALA A 65 -11.35 3.06 -16.04
C ALA A 65 -12.79 2.98 -15.49
N ARG A 66 -13.07 1.98 -14.66
CA ARG A 66 -14.36 1.78 -13.98
C ARG A 66 -14.40 2.37 -12.56
N GLY A 67 -13.31 2.99 -12.10
CA GLY A 67 -13.20 3.52 -10.74
C GLY A 67 -13.18 2.44 -9.65
N LEU A 68 -12.72 1.22 -9.97
CA LEU A 68 -12.65 0.08 -9.05
C LEU A 68 -11.24 -0.16 -8.50
N ALA A 69 -10.24 0.42 -9.14
CA ALA A 69 -8.84 0.37 -8.72
C ALA A 69 -8.16 1.73 -8.90
N LEU A 70 -7.04 1.92 -8.22
CA LEU A 70 -6.23 3.13 -8.24
C LEU A 70 -4.79 2.76 -8.60
N HIS A 71 -4.20 3.57 -9.47
CA HIS A 71 -2.76 3.57 -9.74
C HIS A 71 -2.05 4.48 -8.74
N ILE A 72 -0.98 3.97 -8.15
CA ILE A 72 -0.13 4.68 -7.20
C ILE A 72 1.25 4.78 -7.84
N PRO A 73 1.62 5.98 -8.35
CA PRO A 73 2.93 6.20 -8.94
C PRO A 73 4.05 5.86 -7.96
N ARG A 74 5.13 5.26 -8.47
CA ARG A 74 6.32 5.01 -7.67
C ARG A 74 6.92 6.32 -7.15
N GLN A 75 7.45 6.26 -5.94
CA GLN A 75 8.22 7.36 -5.37
C GLN A 75 9.71 7.23 -5.62
N ALA A 76 10.47 8.28 -5.28
CA ALA A 76 11.92 8.25 -5.27
C ALA A 76 12.45 7.06 -4.44
N GLY A 77 13.39 6.30 -5.02
CA GLY A 77 13.92 5.08 -4.40
C GLY A 77 13.07 3.82 -4.57
N GLN A 78 11.90 3.91 -5.22
CA GLN A 78 11.08 2.75 -5.60
C GLN A 78 11.20 2.44 -7.09
N ARG A 79 11.23 1.14 -7.41
CA ARG A 79 11.46 0.61 -8.76
C ARG A 79 10.19 0.48 -9.59
N GLU A 80 9.06 0.22 -8.95
CA GLU A 80 7.80 -0.16 -9.62
C GLU A 80 6.62 0.61 -9.03
N ASP A 81 5.64 0.88 -9.90
CA ASP A 81 4.34 1.42 -9.53
C ASP A 81 3.51 0.38 -8.77
N ARG A 82 2.50 0.84 -8.04
CA ARG A 82 1.59 -0.02 -7.30
C ARG A 82 0.14 0.26 -7.66
N TYR A 83 -0.69 -0.71 -7.35
CA TYR A 83 -2.11 -0.69 -7.60
C TYR A 83 -2.85 -1.12 -6.33
N THR A 84 -3.97 -0.45 -6.05
CA THR A 84 -4.88 -0.81 -4.94
C THR A 84 -6.34 -0.71 -5.39
N HIS A 85 -7.28 -1.17 -4.56
CA HIS A 85 -8.71 -1.08 -4.86
C HIS A 85 -9.26 0.31 -4.52
N ALA A 86 -10.36 0.70 -5.17
CA ALA A 86 -11.10 1.94 -4.88
C ALA A 86 -12.41 1.69 -4.09
N LEU A 87 -12.65 0.45 -3.67
CA LEU A 87 -13.93 -0.02 -3.10
C LEU A 87 -14.04 0.06 -1.56
N GLY A 88 -13.03 0.63 -0.89
CA GLY A 88 -13.01 0.78 0.56
C GLY A 88 -13.59 2.10 1.04
N ASP A 89 -13.51 2.37 2.34
CA ASP A 89 -13.78 3.70 2.87
C ASP A 89 -12.79 4.71 2.24
N PRO A 90 -13.27 5.85 1.68
CA PRO A 90 -12.39 6.87 1.14
C PRO A 90 -11.30 7.34 2.12
N ALA A 91 -11.59 7.41 3.42
CA ALA A 91 -10.62 7.80 4.44
C ALA A 91 -9.50 6.76 4.60
N ASP A 92 -9.83 5.47 4.53
CA ASP A 92 -8.84 4.39 4.57
C ASP A 92 -7.96 4.39 3.32
N ILE A 93 -8.58 4.62 2.15
CA ILE A 93 -7.85 4.75 0.88
C ILE A 93 -6.89 5.94 0.94
N GLU A 94 -7.36 7.10 1.43
CA GLU A 94 -6.52 8.29 1.60
C GLU A 94 -5.36 8.01 2.57
N ALA A 95 -5.61 7.34 3.68
CA ALA A 95 -4.57 6.94 4.62
C ALA A 95 -3.54 6.00 3.98
N ILE A 96 -3.97 5.04 3.16
CA ILE A 96 -3.07 4.15 2.39
C ILE A 96 -2.22 4.97 1.41
N LEU A 97 -2.82 5.92 0.69
CA LEU A 97 -2.11 6.78 -0.26
C LEU A 97 -1.13 7.72 0.45
N ALA A 98 -1.48 8.25 1.61
CA ALA A 98 -0.63 9.12 2.43
C ALA A 98 0.52 8.35 3.10
N ALA A 99 0.28 7.12 3.57
CA ALA A 99 1.33 6.26 4.13
C ALA A 99 2.36 5.82 3.08
N ARG A 100 1.95 5.78 1.80
CA ARG A 100 2.89 5.66 0.66
C ARG A 100 3.44 7.00 0.21
N SER A 101 2.69 8.08 0.47
CA SER A 101 3.00 9.51 0.34
C SER A 101 4.29 9.92 1.03
N ASN A 102 4.33 9.54 2.30
CA ASN A 102 5.47 9.78 3.14
C ASN A 102 6.50 8.69 2.87
N PRO A 103 7.73 9.06 2.47
CA PRO A 103 8.82 8.15 2.67
C PRO A 103 8.80 7.88 4.18
N VAL A 104 8.51 6.65 4.58
CA VAL A 104 9.04 6.16 5.84
C VAL A 104 10.51 6.48 5.74
N GLU A 105 10.97 7.47 6.51
CA GLU A 105 12.38 7.64 6.82
C GLU A 105 12.81 6.26 7.28
N ARG A 106 13.37 5.49 6.36
CA ARG A 106 14.19 4.34 6.68
C ARG A 106 15.44 4.96 7.29
N SER A 107 15.32 5.42 8.53
CA SER A 107 16.48 5.70 9.37
C SER A 107 17.15 4.37 9.61
N ALA A 108 18.14 4.07 8.76
CA ALA A 108 19.43 3.49 9.12
C ALA A 108 20.22 3.15 7.85
N GLY A 109 21.01 4.13 7.37
CA GLY A 109 21.98 3.89 6.30
C GLY A 109 22.57 5.13 5.63
N GLY A 110 22.98 6.16 6.39
CA GLY A 110 23.94 7.15 5.91
C GLY A 110 23.39 8.44 5.32
N ALA A 111 22.92 9.35 6.16
CA ALA A 111 23.25 10.78 6.16
C ALA A 111 22.34 11.48 7.18
N VAL A 112 22.72 11.43 8.46
CA VAL A 112 22.25 12.46 9.39
C VAL A 112 22.83 13.77 8.86
N SER A 113 22.00 14.76 8.53
CA SER A 113 22.50 16.06 8.09
C SER A 113 23.34 16.67 9.21
N VAL A 114 24.53 17.18 8.87
CA VAL A 114 25.44 17.84 9.83
C VAL A 114 24.69 18.94 10.60
N GLU A 115 23.84 19.69 9.90
CA GLU A 115 22.95 20.70 10.47
C GLU A 115 22.05 20.16 11.59
N ARG A 116 21.55 18.92 11.45
CA ARG A 116 20.71 18.29 12.48
C ARG A 116 21.52 17.86 13.69
N ILE A 117 22.78 17.46 13.50
CA ILE A 117 23.69 17.14 14.60
C ILE A 117 24.01 18.41 15.39
N GLU A 118 24.38 19.49 14.70
CA GLU A 118 24.70 20.78 15.31
C GLU A 118 23.51 21.36 16.10
N GLU A 119 22.30 21.28 15.55
CA GLU A 119 21.08 21.73 16.23
C GLU A 119 20.82 20.92 17.51
N LEU A 120 21.02 19.60 17.46
CA LEU A 120 20.81 18.72 18.59
C LEU A 120 21.87 18.93 19.67
N GLU A 121 23.14 19.11 19.29
CA GLU A 121 24.24 19.41 20.22
C GLU A 121 24.01 20.74 20.95
N ALA A 122 23.60 21.79 20.23
CA ALA A 122 23.26 23.08 20.84
C ALA A 122 22.09 22.95 21.82
N ARG A 123 21.10 22.11 21.49
CA ARG A 123 19.94 21.88 22.34
C ARG A 123 20.28 21.07 23.59
N ILE A 124 21.19 20.10 23.48
CA ILE A 124 21.70 19.33 24.62
C ILE A 124 22.46 20.26 25.57
N ALA A 125 23.39 21.06 25.06
CA ALA A 125 24.15 22.00 25.88
C ALA A 125 23.25 22.97 26.66
N ALA A 126 22.22 23.52 26.00
CA ALA A 126 21.26 24.42 26.64
C ALA A 126 20.40 23.71 27.71
N LEU A 127 20.08 22.43 27.53
CA LEU A 127 19.33 21.65 28.51
C LEU A 127 20.19 21.26 29.72
N GLU A 128 21.45 20.89 29.48
CA GLU A 128 22.42 20.59 30.53
C GLU A 128 22.70 21.82 31.42
N GLU A 129 22.84 23.00 30.83
CA GLU A 129 23.00 24.25 31.59
C GLU A 129 21.77 24.56 32.45
N ARG A 130 20.57 24.32 31.91
CA ARG A 130 19.32 24.51 32.65
C ARG A 130 19.16 23.51 33.80
N LEU A 131 19.56 22.26 33.60
CA LEU A 131 19.57 21.24 34.64
C LEU A 131 20.56 21.60 35.74
N ALA A 132 21.78 22.02 35.38
CA ALA A 132 22.79 22.46 36.34
C ALA A 132 22.30 23.65 37.20
N GLN A 133 21.49 24.55 36.64
CA GLN A 133 20.87 25.67 37.38
C GLN A 133 19.72 25.25 38.30
N LEU A 134 19.05 24.13 38.01
CA LEU A 134 17.93 23.62 38.81
C LEU A 134 18.37 22.63 39.89
N GLU A 135 19.50 21.96 39.68
CA GLU A 135 20.07 20.94 40.58
C GLU A 135 21.16 21.48 41.52
N GLY A 136 21.59 22.75 41.34
CA GLY A 136 22.49 23.48 42.24
C GLY A 136 21.75 24.40 43.21
#